data_AF-A0A1L7D338-F1
#
_entry.id   AF-A0A1L7D338-F1
#
_cell.length_a   1.000
_cell.length_b   1.000
_cell.length_c   1.000
_cell.angle_alpha   90.00
_cell.angle_beta   90.00
_cell.angle_gamma   90.00
#
_symmetry.space_group_name_H-M   'P 1'
#
loop_
_entity.id
_entity.type
_entity.pdbx_description
1 polymer ?
#
loop_
_entity_poly.entity_id
_entity_poly.type
_entity_poly.pdbx_seq_one_letter_code
_entity_poly.pdbx_strand_id
1 'polypeptide(L)'
;MPRCVFKPNPDKDEYVVWSTSGETYVSPPLKRAEMINYHALVNTRASVCEEALGRADLSGASWEDDRSIFWGTQLFLRNVGAGDQTYTGYCRFEDLGEVVRAVESLDHDLLESLIQEVRH
;
A
#
# COMPACT_ATOMS: atom_id res chain seq x y z
N MET A 1 -1.54 -12.94 6.97
CA MET A 1 -0.77 -12.54 5.77
C MET A 1 -0.73 -11.04 5.83
N PRO A 2 0.45 -10.40 5.98
CA PRO A 2 0.52 -8.99 6.29
C PRO A 2 -0.15 -8.18 5.19
N ARG A 3 -1.08 -7.34 5.59
CA ARG A 3 -1.78 -6.39 4.73
C ARG A 3 -1.52 -5.00 5.26
N CYS A 4 -1.37 -4.05 4.35
CA CYS A 4 -1.29 -2.64 4.71
C CYS A 4 -2.36 -1.86 3.99
N VAL A 5 -2.94 -0.92 4.72
CA VAL A 5 -3.84 0.11 4.25
C VAL A 5 -3.02 1.38 4.11
N PHE A 6 -3.11 2.05 2.97
CA PHE A 6 -2.50 3.36 2.82
C PHE A 6 -3.38 4.29 2.01
N LYS A 7 -3.08 5.58 2.13
CA LYS A 7 -3.84 6.70 1.60
C LYS A 7 -3.06 7.29 0.42
N PRO A 8 -3.37 6.90 -0.84
CA PRO A 8 -2.60 7.33 -2.01
C PRO A 8 -2.59 8.86 -2.14
N ASN A 9 -3.69 9.51 -1.73
CA ASN A 9 -3.77 10.95 -1.64
C ASN A 9 -4.20 11.38 -0.22
N PRO A 10 -3.36 12.10 0.54
CA PRO A 10 -3.66 12.51 1.91
C PRO A 10 -4.90 13.40 2.01
N ASP A 11 -5.24 14.12 0.93
CA ASP A 11 -6.37 15.04 0.87
C ASP A 11 -7.69 14.35 0.51
N LYS A 12 -7.66 13.10 0.03
CA LYS A 12 -8.86 12.35 -0.36
C LYS A 12 -9.17 11.26 0.66
N ASP A 13 -10.46 11.01 0.89
CA ASP A 13 -10.90 9.88 1.72
C ASP A 13 -10.92 8.56 0.92
N GLU A 14 -9.77 8.20 0.35
CA GLU A 14 -9.57 7.01 -0.48
C GLU A 14 -8.39 6.21 0.07
N TYR A 15 -8.53 4.89 0.11
CA TYR A 15 -7.53 3.97 0.66
C TYR A 15 -7.34 2.77 -0.24
N VAL A 16 -6.14 2.19 -0.18
CA VAL A 16 -5.76 1.02 -0.95
C VAL A 16 -5.21 -0.03 0.00
N VAL A 17 -5.59 -1.29 -0.23
CA VAL A 17 -5.00 -2.45 0.46
C VAL A 17 -3.91 -3.03 -0.42
N TRP A 18 -2.72 -3.14 0.14
CA TRP A 18 -1.61 -3.87 -0.45
C TRP A 18 -1.34 -5.14 0.33
N SER A 19 -1.34 -6.27 -0.38
CA SER A 19 -0.98 -7.57 0.18
C SER A 19 0.51 -7.78 0.01
N THR A 20 1.23 -8.06 1.08
CA THR A 20 2.68 -8.26 1.02
C THR A 20 3.06 -9.70 0.72
N SER A 21 2.08 -10.59 0.74
CA SER A 21 2.24 -11.99 0.41
C SER A 21 1.82 -12.32 -1.02
N GLY A 22 0.97 -11.48 -1.62
CA GLY A 22 0.71 -11.48 -3.07
C GLY A 22 1.48 -10.39 -3.81
N GLU A 23 2.13 -9.48 -3.06
CA GLU A 23 2.99 -8.38 -3.54
C GLU A 23 2.30 -7.51 -4.60
N THR A 24 0.99 -7.31 -4.44
CA THR A 24 0.14 -6.63 -5.41
C THR A 24 -0.97 -5.85 -4.73
N TYR A 25 -1.54 -4.89 -5.47
CA TYR A 25 -2.81 -4.27 -5.15
C TYR A 25 -3.88 -5.36 -5.03
N VAL A 26 -4.47 -5.49 -3.84
CA VAL A 26 -5.61 -6.39 -3.63
C VAL A 26 -6.93 -5.62 -3.63
N SER A 27 -6.88 -4.29 -3.58
CA SER A 27 -8.04 -3.43 -3.81
C SER A 27 -7.71 -2.29 -4.79
N PRO A 28 -8.69 -1.79 -5.56
CA PRO A 28 -8.63 -0.43 -6.10
C PRO A 28 -8.66 0.60 -4.95
N PRO A 29 -8.48 1.92 -5.24
CA PRO A 29 -8.80 2.98 -4.29
C PRO A 29 -10.28 2.89 -3.88
N LEU A 30 -10.55 2.77 -2.58
CA LEU A 30 -11.88 2.65 -1.99
C LEU A 30 -12.10 3.74 -0.96
N LYS A 31 -13.32 4.27 -0.85
CA LYS A 31 -13.67 5.17 0.25
C LYS A 31 -13.68 4.44 1.57
N ARG A 32 -13.60 5.16 2.69
CA ARG A 32 -13.53 4.57 4.04
C ARG A 32 -14.61 3.50 4.30
N ALA A 33 -15.87 3.82 3.99
CA ALA A 33 -16.99 2.90 4.19
C ALA A 33 -16.91 1.65 3.28
N GLU A 34 -16.47 1.84 2.03
CA GLU A 34 -16.28 0.74 1.07
C GLU A 34 -15.12 -0.17 1.50
N MET A 35 -14.06 0.43 2.06
CA MET A 35 -12.92 -0.29 2.61
C MET A 35 -13.31 -1.16 3.81
N ILE A 36 -14.09 -0.61 4.76
CA ILE A 36 -14.59 -1.38 5.91
C ILE A 36 -15.44 -2.57 5.44
N ASN A 37 -16.31 -2.36 4.44
CA ASN A 37 -17.12 -3.43 3.85
C ASN A 37 -16.26 -4.47 3.12
N TYR A 38 -15.26 -4.05 2.36
CA TYR A 38 -14.31 -4.94 1.70
C TYR A 38 -13.61 -5.83 2.73
N HIS A 39 -13.11 -5.27 3.83
CA HIS A 39 -12.44 -6.02 4.90
C HIS A 39 -13.35 -7.02 5.61
N ALA A 40 -14.61 -6.63 5.85
CA ALA A 40 -15.62 -7.52 6.43
C ALA A 40 -15.88 -8.75 5.55
N LEU A 41 -15.79 -8.59 4.22
CA LEU A 41 -15.95 -9.69 3.25
C LEU A 41 -14.71 -10.58 3.14
N VAL A 42 -13.49 -10.00 3.23
CA VAL A 42 -12.22 -10.75 3.10
C VAL A 42 -11.67 -11.31 4.43
N ASN A 43 -12.57 -11.71 5.33
CA ASN A 43 -12.25 -12.33 6.63
C ASN A 43 -11.36 -11.50 7.57
N THR A 44 -11.39 -10.17 7.46
CA THR A 44 -10.71 -9.27 8.40
C THR A 44 -11.75 -8.62 9.30
N ARG A 45 -11.52 -8.55 10.60
CA ARG A 45 -12.45 -7.90 11.52
C ARG A 45 -12.56 -6.42 11.15
N ALA A 46 -13.79 -5.92 10.95
CA ALA A 46 -14.04 -4.52 10.60
C ALA A 46 -13.35 -3.53 11.57
N SER A 47 -13.32 -3.85 12.87
CA SER A 47 -12.64 -3.04 13.89
C SER A 47 -11.13 -2.91 13.65
N VAL A 48 -10.47 -3.96 13.15
CA VAL A 48 -9.04 -3.93 12.81
C VAL A 48 -8.79 -3.02 11.61
N CYS A 49 -9.69 -3.07 10.62
CA CYS A 49 -9.65 -2.18 9.47
C CYS A 49 -9.85 -0.71 9.87
N GLU A 50 -10.84 -0.40 10.72
CA GLU A 50 -11.06 0.96 11.20
C GLU A 50 -9.87 1.53 11.98
N GLU A 51 -9.24 0.73 12.83
CA GLU A 51 -8.02 1.13 13.52
C GLU A 51 -6.85 1.36 12.55
N ALA A 52 -6.69 0.50 11.53
CA ALA A 52 -5.66 0.68 10.51
C ALA A 52 -5.90 1.94 9.66
N LEU A 53 -7.15 2.19 9.27
CA LEU A 53 -7.56 3.41 8.57
C LEU A 53 -7.25 4.67 9.39
N GLY A 54 -7.63 4.67 10.67
CA GLY A 54 -7.34 5.78 11.59
C GLY A 54 -5.84 6.04 11.78
N ARG A 55 -4.99 5.00 11.71
CA ARG A 55 -3.54 5.17 11.70
C ARG A 55 -3.04 5.71 10.37
N ALA A 56 -3.55 5.20 9.25
CA ALA A 56 -3.19 5.69 7.91
C ALA A 56 -3.57 7.17 7.72
N ASP A 57 -4.63 7.65 8.38
CA ASP A 57 -4.97 9.07 8.40
C ASP A 57 -3.87 9.94 9.04
N LEU A 58 -3.10 9.40 9.99
CA LEU A 58 -2.03 10.12 10.69
C LEU A 58 -0.67 9.99 10.00
N SER A 59 -0.40 8.83 9.38
CA SER A 59 0.93 8.48 8.85
C SER A 59 0.97 8.23 7.35
N GLY A 60 -0.14 8.40 6.62
CA GLY A 60 -0.27 8.06 5.20
C GLY A 60 -0.41 6.57 4.91
N ALA A 61 0.14 5.70 5.76
CA ALA A 61 0.05 4.25 5.65
C ALA A 61 0.01 3.57 7.02
N SER A 62 -0.61 2.38 7.09
CA SER A 62 -0.70 1.55 8.29
C SER A 62 -0.82 0.07 7.94
N TRP A 63 -0.19 -0.77 8.74
CA TRP A 63 -0.42 -2.22 8.73
C TRP A 63 -1.74 -2.59 9.40
N GLU A 64 -2.36 -3.66 8.92
CA GLU A 64 -3.54 -4.31 9.52
C GLU A 64 -3.15 -5.35 10.58
N ASP A 65 -2.06 -6.08 10.36
CA ASP A 65 -1.57 -7.13 11.26
C ASP A 65 -0.64 -6.53 12.35
N ASP A 66 -0.57 -7.20 13.51
CA ASP A 66 0.13 -6.77 14.74
C ASP A 66 1.59 -6.29 14.50
N ARG A 67 1.89 -5.13 15.08
CA ARG A 67 3.14 -4.36 14.96
C ARG A 67 4.37 -5.10 15.50
N SER A 68 4.19 -6.16 16.29
CA SER A 68 5.30 -6.87 16.94
C SER A 68 6.20 -7.66 15.96
N ILE A 69 5.74 -7.90 14.73
CA ILE A 69 6.42 -8.84 13.82
C ILE A 69 7.40 -8.15 12.85
N PHE A 70 7.30 -6.85 12.57
CA PHE A 70 8.04 -6.31 11.42
C PHE A 70 8.97 -5.13 11.69
N TRP A 71 10.25 -5.50 11.67
CA TRP A 71 11.45 -4.68 11.57
C TRP A 71 11.67 -4.27 10.11
N GLY A 72 11.86 -2.98 9.89
CA GLY A 72 12.31 -2.43 8.61
C GLY A 72 11.34 -1.39 8.08
N THR A 73 11.86 -0.18 7.86
CA THR A 73 11.18 0.93 7.18
C THR A 73 10.89 0.64 5.71
N GLN A 74 11.16 -0.57 5.22
CA GLN A 74 11.13 -0.95 3.81
C GLN A 74 10.20 -2.14 3.57
N LEU A 75 9.45 -2.04 2.48
CA LEU A 75 8.55 -3.05 1.92
C LEU A 75 9.15 -3.56 0.61
N PHE A 76 9.12 -4.87 0.39
CA PHE A 76 9.42 -5.43 -0.93
C PHE A 76 8.16 -5.36 -1.81
N LEU A 77 8.29 -4.70 -2.94
CA LEU A 77 7.27 -4.56 -3.98
C LEU A 77 7.67 -5.42 -5.17
N ARG A 78 6.75 -6.25 -5.69
CA ARG A 78 6.95 -6.98 -6.94
C ARG A 78 5.95 -6.54 -7.99
N ASN A 79 6.38 -6.62 -9.24
CA ASN A 79 5.52 -6.45 -10.41
C ASN A 79 4.67 -5.17 -10.38
N VAL A 80 5.22 -4.06 -9.87
CA VAL A 80 4.55 -2.76 -9.89
C VAL A 80 4.48 -2.28 -11.33
N GLY A 81 3.32 -2.40 -11.97
CA GLY A 81 3.14 -2.03 -13.37
C GLY A 81 2.85 -0.54 -13.53
N ALA A 82 3.55 0.12 -14.46
CA ALA A 82 3.22 1.45 -14.94
C ALA A 82 3.35 1.44 -16.47
N GLY A 83 2.21 1.43 -17.18
CA GLY A 83 2.20 1.39 -18.64
C GLY A 83 2.79 0.10 -19.21
N ASP A 84 3.86 0.22 -19.99
CA ASP A 84 4.61 -0.89 -20.59
C ASP A 84 5.79 -1.36 -19.74
N GLN A 85 6.04 -0.75 -18.57
CA GLN A 85 7.12 -1.10 -17.66
C GLN A 85 6.63 -1.74 -16.36
N THR A 86 7.53 -2.46 -15.70
CA THR A 86 7.24 -3.16 -14.46
C THR A 86 8.44 -3.08 -13.53
N TYR A 87 8.20 -2.70 -12.28
CA TYR A 87 9.23 -2.49 -11.26
C TYR A 87 9.16 -3.55 -10.17
N THR A 88 10.32 -3.96 -9.65
CA THR A 88 10.44 -4.88 -8.52
C THR A 88 11.63 -4.48 -7.64
N GLY A 89 11.39 -4.25 -6.36
CA GLY A 89 12.43 -3.74 -5.47
C GLY A 89 11.92 -3.39 -4.08
N TYR A 90 12.78 -2.76 -3.29
CA TYR A 90 12.43 -2.27 -1.96
C TYR A 90 12.00 -0.80 -2.01
N CYS A 91 10.91 -0.48 -1.33
CA CYS A 91 10.38 0.88 -1.18
C CYS A 91 10.23 1.19 0.31
N ARG A 92 10.41 2.43 0.74
CA ARG A 92 10.10 2.75 2.15
C ARG A 92 8.60 2.74 2.36
N PHE A 93 8.16 2.26 3.52
CA PHE A 93 6.73 2.20 3.83
C PHE A 93 6.03 3.56 3.76
N GLU A 94 6.73 4.63 4.13
CA GLU A 94 6.24 6.01 4.04
C GLU A 94 6.07 6.50 2.59
N ASP A 95 6.81 5.93 1.64
CA ASP A 95 6.83 6.33 0.23
C ASP A 95 5.73 5.61 -0.59
N LEU A 96 4.98 4.67 -0.01
CA LEU A 96 3.95 3.90 -0.72
C LEU A 96 2.90 4.78 -1.38
N GLY A 97 2.52 5.88 -0.72
CA GLY A 97 1.57 6.84 -1.31
C GLY A 97 2.12 7.49 -2.58
N GLU A 98 3.42 7.79 -2.63
CA GLU A 98 4.07 8.36 -3.81
C GLU A 98 4.23 7.32 -4.93
N VAL A 99 4.56 6.07 -4.59
CA VAL A 99 4.61 4.96 -5.57
C VAL A 99 3.30 4.81 -6.32
N VAL A 100 2.15 4.88 -5.64
CA VAL A 100 0.85 4.77 -6.34
C VAL A 100 0.59 5.94 -7.26
N ARG A 101 0.89 7.16 -6.84
CA ARG A 101 0.73 8.33 -7.72
C ARG A 101 1.62 8.21 -8.95
N ALA A 102 2.84 7.71 -8.77
CA ALA A 102 3.76 7.48 -9.87
C ALA A 102 3.22 6.41 -10.83
N VAL A 103 2.63 5.32 -10.32
CA VAL A 103 1.91 4.31 -11.14
C VAL A 103 0.74 4.94 -11.91
N GLU A 104 -0.12 5.72 -11.25
CA GLU A 104 -1.30 6.34 -11.88
C GLU A 104 -0.93 7.37 -12.95
N SER A 105 0.19 8.07 -12.77
CA SER A 105 0.68 9.10 -13.70
C SER A 105 1.67 8.58 -14.76
N LEU A 106 2.01 7.29 -14.70
CA LEU A 106 3.04 6.67 -15.55
C LEU A 106 4.42 7.36 -15.40
N ASP A 107 4.74 7.82 -14.19
CA ASP A 107 6.00 8.49 -13.87
C ASP A 107 7.09 7.45 -13.57
N HIS A 108 7.74 7.01 -14.65
CA HIS A 108 8.78 5.99 -14.61
C HIS A 108 10.02 6.42 -13.81
N ASP A 109 10.45 7.68 -13.95
CA ASP A 109 11.64 8.21 -13.27
C ASP A 109 11.43 8.24 -11.75
N LEU A 110 10.23 8.64 -11.31
CA LEU A 110 9.87 8.63 -9.90
C LEU A 110 9.82 7.18 -9.37
N LEU A 111 9.24 6.25 -10.13
CA LEU A 111 9.20 4.83 -9.73
C LEU A 111 10.60 4.23 -9.57
N GLU A 112 11.54 4.50 -10.47
CA GLU A 112 12.94 4.07 -10.35
C GLU A 112 13.61 4.65 -9.09
N SER A 113 13.27 5.89 -8.71
CA SER A 113 13.84 6.53 -7.52
C SER A 113 13.27 5.99 -6.20
N LEU A 114 11.99 5.64 -6.18
CA LEU A 114 11.27 5.17 -4.99
C LEU A 114 11.44 3.66 -4.77
N ILE A 115 11.56 2.89 -5.85
CA ILE A 115 11.70 1.44 -5.82
C ILE A 115 13.17 1.11 -6.07
N GLN A 116 13.91 0.87 -5.00
CA GLN A 116 15.30 0.43 -5.08
C GLN A 116 15.34 -1.00 -5.65
N GLU A 117 15.59 -1.10 -6.95
CA GLU A 117 15.66 -2.36 -7.67
C GLU A 117 16.70 -3.30 -7.05
N VAL A 118 16.33 -4.58 -6.95
CA VAL A 118 17.29 -5.63 -6.60
C VAL A 118 18.10 -5.94 -7.85
N ARG A 119 19.24 -5.26 -8.02
CA ARG A 119 20.20 -5.61 -9.08
C ARG A 119 20.78 -6.99 -8.76
N HIS A 120 20.53 -7.95 -9.66
CA HIS A 120 21.14 -9.28 -9.67
C HIS A 120 22.59 -9.22 -10.18
#